data_AF-A0A5D0CKK0-F1
#
_entry.id   AF-A0A5D0CKK0-F1
#
_cell.length_a   1.000
_cell.length_b   1.000
_cell.length_c   1.000
_cell.angle_alpha   90.00
_cell.angle_beta   90.00
_cell.angle_gamma   90.00
#
_symmetry.space_group_name_H-M   'P 1'
#
loop_
_entity.id
_entity.type
_entity.pdbx_description
1 polymer ?
#
loop_
_entity_poly.entity_id
_entity_poly.type
_entity_poly.pdbx_seq_one_letter_code
_entity_poly.pdbx_strand_id
1 'polypeptide(L)'
;MKAEIPDAESVSAYFSYLEGDSYEVGRIQGEEIKSFPWAERWVSSHPMEPIRFKQSITVLEEYCPGLQEELQAVADSLNVECRSLKFFDENFLEPGGCSLAAILPSKSTDRKTYLLRNYDLTPEISDMRLCSTRVRRKYSHSGFSVSFFGRSEGINERGLAVAFASCGIPVGAHPGMKRPVVRGLQFGIIVRALLENCKDVEEAILYLRDMPIGANMNLLMADRQGHAALFETYDGRRAMKRADRETGYITATNHALLPGI
;
A
#
# COMPACT_ATOMS: atom_id res chain seq x y z
N MET A 1 -13.97 12.79 -39.15
CA MET A 1 -14.51 13.18 -37.84
C MET A 1 -13.39 12.98 -36.82
N LYS A 2 -12.60 14.03 -36.55
CA LYS A 2 -11.61 14.02 -35.47
C LYS A 2 -12.40 14.30 -34.20
N ALA A 3 -12.47 13.34 -33.29
CA ALA A 3 -12.90 13.64 -31.93
C ALA A 3 -11.73 14.39 -31.29
N GLU A 4 -11.87 15.71 -31.17
CA GLU A 4 -11.03 16.50 -30.28
C GLU A 4 -11.35 16.02 -28.86
N ILE A 5 -10.39 15.32 -28.26
CA ILE A 5 -10.39 15.07 -26.82
C ILE A 5 -10.11 16.45 -26.21
N PRO A 6 -11.03 17.04 -25.43
CA PRO A 6 -10.79 18.32 -24.77
C PRO A 6 -9.53 18.22 -23.92
N ASP A 7 -8.72 19.27 -23.91
CA ASP A 7 -7.43 19.41 -23.22
C ASP A 7 -7.28 18.42 -22.05
N ALA A 8 -6.51 17.35 -22.26
CA ALA A 8 -6.15 16.46 -21.18
C ALA A 8 -5.37 17.30 -20.16
N GLU A 9 -5.95 17.52 -18.98
CA GLU A 9 -5.25 18.15 -17.86
C GLU A 9 -3.89 17.45 -17.70
N SER A 10 -2.82 18.23 -17.67
CA SER A 10 -1.47 17.68 -17.57
C SER A 10 -1.29 17.03 -16.21
N VAL A 11 -1.33 15.69 -16.16
CA VAL A 11 -1.00 14.93 -14.95
C VAL A 11 0.51 14.91 -14.76
N SER A 12 0.98 15.39 -13.60
CA SER A 12 2.39 15.29 -13.22
C SER A 12 2.62 14.03 -12.38
N ALA A 13 3.72 13.33 -12.65
CA ALA A 13 4.20 12.23 -11.83
C ALA A 13 5.59 12.54 -11.27
N TYR A 14 5.86 12.04 -10.07
CA TYR A 14 7.07 12.36 -9.32
C TYR A 14 7.86 11.09 -9.02
N PHE A 15 9.18 11.23 -8.95
CA PHE A 15 10.06 10.17 -8.47
C PHE A 15 10.79 10.64 -7.22
N SER A 16 10.69 9.89 -6.14
CA SER A 16 11.36 10.19 -4.87
C SER A 16 12.39 9.12 -4.52
N TYR A 17 13.57 9.56 -4.11
CA TYR A 17 14.62 8.72 -3.54
C TYR A 17 14.68 8.97 -2.03
N LEU A 18 14.29 7.97 -1.25
CA LEU A 18 14.19 8.05 0.21
C LEU A 18 15.27 7.15 0.82
N GLU A 19 16.31 7.71 1.41
CA GLU A 19 17.41 6.93 2.00
C GLU A 19 17.85 7.52 3.35
N GLY A 20 18.08 6.64 4.33
CA GLY A 20 18.52 7.02 5.67
C GLY A 20 18.04 6.06 6.75
N ASP A 21 18.11 6.48 8.01
CA ASP A 21 17.22 5.94 9.03
C ASP A 21 15.78 6.47 8.85
N SER A 22 14.85 5.97 9.68
CA SER A 22 13.44 6.31 9.56
C SER A 22 13.19 7.81 9.74
N TYR A 23 13.81 8.46 10.71
CA TYR A 23 13.64 9.90 10.89
C TYR A 23 14.20 10.71 9.71
N GLU A 24 15.39 10.35 9.19
CA GLU A 24 15.99 10.96 8.00
C GLU A 24 15.08 10.83 6.77
N VAL A 25 14.50 9.65 6.54
CA VAL A 25 13.53 9.40 5.46
C VAL A 25 12.27 10.25 5.64
N GLY A 26 11.74 10.35 6.85
CA GLY A 26 10.60 11.21 7.14
C GLY A 26 10.89 12.68 6.88
N ARG A 27 12.08 13.18 7.26
CA ARG A 27 12.50 14.55 6.97
C ARG A 27 12.57 14.83 5.47
N ILE A 28 13.12 13.91 4.67
CA ILE A 28 13.14 14.04 3.20
C ILE A 28 11.71 14.16 2.67
N GLN A 29 10.81 13.28 3.11
CA GLN A 29 9.41 13.33 2.70
C GLN A 29 8.72 14.62 3.13
N GLY A 30 8.97 15.12 4.34
CA GLY A 30 8.42 16.37 4.84
C GLY A 30 8.83 17.59 4.00
N GLU A 31 10.09 17.66 3.59
CA GLU A 31 10.56 18.72 2.69
C GLU A 31 10.01 18.58 1.27
N GLU A 32 9.87 17.36 0.74
CA GLU A 32 9.19 17.12 -0.54
C GLU A 32 7.72 17.55 -0.48
N ILE A 33 6.99 17.20 0.59
CA ILE A 33 5.58 17.55 0.77
C ILE A 33 5.38 19.07 0.73
N LYS A 34 6.26 19.85 1.37
CA LYS A 34 6.21 21.33 1.31
C LYS A 34 6.37 21.88 -0.10
N SER A 35 7.05 21.15 -0.98
CA SER A 35 7.27 21.57 -2.36
C SER A 35 6.05 21.31 -3.27
N PHE A 36 5.06 20.55 -2.79
CA PHE A 36 3.83 20.25 -3.51
C PHE A 36 2.68 21.17 -3.06
N PRO A 37 2.27 22.17 -3.87
CA PRO A 37 1.22 23.11 -3.47
C PRO A 37 -0.13 22.45 -3.18
N TRP A 38 -0.38 21.27 -3.77
CA TRP A 38 -1.59 20.50 -3.56
C TRP A 38 -1.58 19.71 -2.24
N ALA A 39 -0.41 19.39 -1.67
CA ALA A 39 -0.28 18.40 -0.60
C ALA A 39 -0.77 18.90 0.77
N GLU A 40 -0.72 20.20 1.05
CA GLU A 40 -1.08 20.78 2.36
C GLU A 40 -2.49 20.34 2.83
N ARG A 41 -3.46 20.30 1.90
CA ARG A 41 -4.85 19.90 2.17
C ARG A 41 -5.02 18.40 2.46
N TRP A 42 -4.08 17.57 2.03
CA TRP A 42 -4.18 16.11 2.10
C TRP A 42 -3.35 15.49 3.22
N VAL A 43 -2.41 16.23 3.80
CA VAL A 43 -1.44 15.66 4.74
C VAL A 43 -1.85 15.83 6.20
N SER A 44 -2.47 16.95 6.57
CA SER A 44 -2.85 17.24 7.96
C SER A 44 -4.32 17.63 8.12
N SER A 45 -4.85 17.39 9.32
CA SER A 45 -6.24 17.68 9.71
C SER A 45 -6.34 17.96 11.22
N HIS A 46 -7.54 17.78 11.80
CA HIS A 46 -7.71 17.90 13.23
C HIS A 46 -6.94 16.77 13.96
N PRO A 47 -6.31 17.07 15.10
CA PRO A 47 -5.59 16.07 15.88
C PRO A 47 -6.48 14.88 16.25
N MET A 48 -6.02 13.66 15.99
CA MET A 48 -6.68 12.44 16.45
C MET A 48 -6.75 12.40 17.99
N GLU A 49 -7.81 11.78 18.51
CA GLU A 49 -7.97 11.49 19.94
C GLU A 49 -6.75 10.73 20.51
N PRO A 50 -6.14 11.18 21.64
CA PRO A 50 -4.89 10.63 22.15
C PRO A 50 -4.89 9.11 22.37
N ILE A 51 -6.01 8.56 22.85
CA ILE A 51 -6.14 7.11 23.10
C ILE A 51 -6.11 6.33 21.77
N ARG A 52 -6.79 6.84 20.73
CA ARG A 52 -6.79 6.22 19.40
C ARG A 52 -5.42 6.32 18.75
N PHE A 53 -4.79 7.48 18.85
CA PHE A 53 -3.44 7.70 18.34
C PHE A 53 -2.45 6.72 18.95
N LYS A 54 -2.46 6.56 20.29
CA LYS A 54 -1.61 5.59 20.98
C LYS A 54 -1.83 4.15 20.50
N GLN A 55 -3.07 3.75 20.29
CA GLN A 55 -3.40 2.42 19.75
C GLN A 55 -2.85 2.23 18.33
N SER A 56 -2.99 3.23 17.46
CA SER A 56 -2.44 3.21 16.10
C SER A 56 -0.92 3.09 16.12
N ILE A 57 -0.24 3.85 16.99
CA ILE A 57 1.23 3.76 17.14
C ILE A 57 1.67 2.37 17.56
N THR A 58 1.02 1.75 18.56
CA THR A 58 1.38 0.40 19.00
C THR A 58 1.31 -0.62 17.87
N VAL A 59 0.27 -0.57 17.04
CA VAL A 59 0.14 -1.49 15.89
C VAL A 59 1.18 -1.18 14.81
N LEU A 60 1.47 0.10 14.55
CA LEU A 60 2.52 0.49 13.60
C LEU A 60 3.91 0.02 14.04
N GLU A 61 4.23 0.15 15.33
CA GLU A 61 5.52 -0.28 15.88
C GLU A 61 5.70 -1.80 15.76
N GLU A 62 4.63 -2.58 15.94
CA GLU A 62 4.66 -4.03 15.84
C GLU A 62 4.83 -4.51 14.39
N TYR A 63 4.09 -3.93 13.44
CA TYR A 63 3.97 -4.48 12.10
C TYR A 63 4.67 -3.66 11.01
N CYS A 64 5.02 -2.40 11.26
CA CYS A 64 5.78 -1.56 10.33
C CYS A 64 6.78 -0.68 11.10
N PRO A 65 7.71 -1.29 11.87
CA PRO A 65 8.60 -0.57 12.78
C PRO A 65 9.36 0.56 12.08
N GLY A 66 9.49 1.71 12.73
CA GLY A 66 10.14 2.91 12.17
C GLY A 66 9.22 3.83 11.33
N LEU A 67 8.05 3.35 10.88
CA LEU A 67 7.09 4.24 10.18
C LEU A 67 6.57 5.36 11.09
N GLN A 68 6.47 5.12 12.40
CA GLN A 68 6.11 6.17 13.35
C GLN A 68 7.17 7.28 13.40
N GLU A 69 8.46 6.94 13.40
CA GLU A 69 9.56 7.93 13.39
C GLU A 69 9.54 8.76 12.10
N GLU A 70 9.24 8.13 10.96
CA GLU A 70 9.05 8.82 9.69
C GLU A 70 7.90 9.83 9.75
N LEU A 71 6.74 9.40 10.25
CA LEU A 71 5.57 10.26 10.42
C LEU A 71 5.84 11.41 11.40
N GLN A 72 6.59 11.15 12.46
CA GLN A 72 7.01 12.19 13.39
C GLN A 72 7.89 13.24 12.69
N ALA A 73 8.92 12.81 11.95
CA ALA A 73 9.79 13.74 11.23
C ALA A 73 9.04 14.57 10.17
N VAL A 74 8.03 13.98 9.51
CA VAL A 74 7.15 14.71 8.58
C VAL A 74 6.34 15.76 9.32
N ALA A 75 5.74 15.41 10.45
CA ALA A 75 4.98 16.35 11.27
C ALA A 75 5.86 17.51 11.77
N ASP A 76 7.09 17.20 12.20
CA ASP A 76 8.07 18.20 12.62
C ASP A 76 8.47 19.13 11.47
N SER A 77 8.72 18.58 10.27
CA SER A 77 8.94 19.39 9.06
C SER A 77 7.75 20.32 8.79
N LEU A 78 6.51 19.82 8.88
CA LEU A 78 5.30 20.60 8.61
C LEU A 78 4.86 21.51 9.78
N ASN A 79 5.55 21.45 10.92
CA ASN A 79 5.21 22.18 12.14
C ASN A 79 3.77 21.91 12.63
N VAL A 80 3.37 20.63 12.63
CA VAL A 80 2.07 20.15 13.12
C VAL A 80 2.26 19.04 14.16
N GLU A 81 1.24 18.77 14.97
CA GLU A 81 1.27 17.59 15.83
C GLU A 81 1.24 16.30 14.99
N CYS A 82 2.03 15.28 15.33
CA CYS A 82 2.06 14.02 14.58
C CYS A 82 0.67 13.36 14.46
N ARG A 83 -0.13 13.43 15.54
CA ARG A 83 -1.51 12.93 15.56
C ARG A 83 -2.48 13.71 14.65
N SER A 84 -2.06 14.85 14.09
CA SER A 84 -2.83 15.61 13.10
C SER A 84 -2.63 15.10 11.67
N LEU A 85 -1.67 14.20 11.44
CA LEU A 85 -1.48 13.62 10.11
C LEU A 85 -2.69 12.76 9.73
N LYS A 86 -3.29 13.07 8.57
CA LYS A 86 -4.48 12.39 8.05
C LYS A 86 -4.28 10.89 7.86
N PHE A 87 -3.03 10.46 7.64
CA PHE A 87 -2.64 9.06 7.53
C PHE A 87 -3.14 8.17 8.68
N PHE A 88 -3.30 8.72 9.88
CA PHE A 88 -3.79 7.95 11.03
C PHE A 88 -5.30 7.71 11.01
N ASP A 89 -6.09 8.64 10.48
CA ASP A 89 -7.56 8.68 10.65
C ASP A 89 -8.34 8.49 9.34
N GLU A 90 -7.78 8.93 8.21
CA GLU A 90 -8.47 8.97 6.93
C GLU A 90 -8.09 7.76 6.06
N ASN A 91 -9.06 6.85 5.90
CA ASN A 91 -9.02 5.80 4.88
C ASN A 91 -9.31 6.44 3.51
N PHE A 92 -8.29 7.01 2.87
CA PHE A 92 -8.38 7.53 1.50
C PHE A 92 -8.46 6.42 0.44
N LEU A 93 -9.33 5.43 0.63
CA LEU A 93 -9.62 4.50 -0.46
C LEU A 93 -10.83 4.99 -1.24
N GLU A 94 -10.64 5.99 -2.09
CA GLU A 94 -11.70 6.36 -3.03
C GLU A 94 -12.05 5.15 -3.93
N PRO A 95 -13.34 4.99 -4.30
CA PRO A 95 -13.76 3.86 -5.13
C PRO A 95 -12.99 3.82 -6.45
N GLY A 96 -12.46 2.65 -6.79
CA GLY A 96 -12.04 2.37 -8.15
C GLY A 96 -11.56 0.94 -8.37
N GLY A 97 -11.21 0.68 -9.63
CA GLY A 97 -10.93 -0.66 -10.13
C GLY A 97 -9.45 -1.01 -10.06
N CYS A 98 -9.17 -2.29 -9.89
CA CYS A 98 -7.83 -2.85 -9.96
C CYS A 98 -7.91 -4.22 -10.60
N SER A 99 -6.94 -4.54 -11.45
CA SER A 99 -6.76 -5.89 -11.99
C SER A 99 -5.35 -6.37 -11.69
N LEU A 100 -5.24 -7.53 -11.08
CA LEU A 100 -4.00 -8.16 -10.64
C LEU A 100 -3.78 -9.47 -11.38
N ALA A 101 -2.53 -9.75 -11.74
CA ALA A 101 -2.12 -11.05 -12.25
C ALA A 101 -0.71 -11.39 -11.77
N ALA A 102 -0.48 -12.63 -11.40
CA ALA A 102 0.84 -13.20 -11.22
C ALA A 102 1.01 -14.34 -12.22
N ILE A 103 2.05 -14.28 -13.04
CA ILE A 103 2.40 -15.29 -14.04
C ILE A 103 3.65 -16.00 -13.56
N LEU A 104 3.57 -17.32 -13.37
CA LEU A 104 4.69 -18.12 -12.89
C LEU A 104 5.67 -18.47 -14.04
N PRO A 105 6.92 -18.85 -13.71
CA PRO A 105 7.91 -19.31 -14.69
C PRO A 105 7.43 -20.39 -15.66
N SER A 106 6.43 -21.20 -15.27
CA SER A 106 5.82 -22.22 -16.13
C SER A 106 5.03 -21.65 -17.31
N LYS A 107 4.60 -20.39 -17.25
CA LYS A 107 3.78 -19.71 -18.27
C LYS A 107 4.48 -18.53 -18.93
N SER A 108 5.72 -18.22 -18.57
CA SER A 108 6.53 -17.19 -19.22
C SER A 108 7.60 -17.79 -20.14
N THR A 109 7.86 -17.12 -21.25
CA THR A 109 8.86 -17.55 -22.25
C THR A 109 10.29 -17.45 -21.74
N ASP A 110 10.57 -16.48 -20.87
CA ASP A 110 11.89 -16.26 -20.27
C ASP A 110 12.08 -16.92 -18.89
N ARG A 111 11.10 -17.74 -18.48
CA ARG A 111 11.11 -18.49 -17.21
C ARG A 111 11.17 -17.61 -15.96
N LYS A 112 10.70 -16.36 -16.05
CA LYS A 112 10.58 -15.45 -14.90
C LYS A 112 9.16 -15.38 -14.35
N THR A 113 9.08 -14.93 -13.10
CA THR A 113 7.82 -14.55 -12.45
C THR A 113 7.48 -13.12 -12.81
N TYR A 114 6.21 -12.85 -13.13
CA TYR A 114 5.69 -11.50 -13.33
C TYR A 114 4.56 -11.23 -12.36
N LEU A 115 4.57 -10.06 -11.73
CA LEU A 115 3.42 -9.49 -11.04
C LEU A 115 2.97 -8.28 -11.85
N LEU A 116 1.72 -8.28 -12.28
CA LEU A 116 1.11 -7.22 -13.06
C LEU A 116 -0.04 -6.62 -12.27
N ARG A 117 -0.20 -5.31 -12.43
CA ARG A 117 -1.30 -4.56 -11.87
C ARG A 117 -1.77 -3.50 -12.87
N ASN A 118 -3.08 -3.39 -13.04
CA ASN A 118 -3.72 -2.23 -13.65
C ASN A 118 -4.53 -1.46 -12.60
N TYR A 119 -4.59 -0.14 -12.76
CA TYR A 119 -5.35 0.77 -11.91
C TYR A 119 -6.38 1.51 -12.75
N ASP A 120 -7.65 1.42 -12.34
CA ASP A 120 -8.77 2.13 -12.94
C ASP A 120 -9.24 3.21 -11.96
N LEU A 121 -8.41 4.26 -11.82
CA LEU A 121 -8.58 5.38 -10.88
C LEU A 121 -8.44 6.72 -11.61
N THR A 122 -9.00 7.75 -11.00
CA THR A 122 -8.78 9.12 -11.46
C THR A 122 -7.44 9.65 -10.91
N PRO A 123 -6.74 10.57 -11.61
CA PRO A 123 -5.46 11.08 -11.13
C PRO A 123 -5.51 11.81 -9.78
N GLU A 124 -6.65 12.37 -9.41
CA GLU A 124 -6.82 13.27 -8.26
C GLU A 124 -6.72 12.56 -6.91
N ILE A 125 -6.85 11.23 -6.90
CA ILE A 125 -6.83 10.41 -5.69
C ILE A 125 -5.47 9.73 -5.47
N SER A 126 -4.51 10.00 -6.35
CA SER A 126 -3.15 9.49 -6.31
C SER A 126 -2.17 10.63 -6.02
N ASP A 127 -1.15 10.37 -5.20
CA ASP A 127 -0.02 11.30 -5.05
C ASP A 127 0.93 11.27 -6.27
N MET A 128 0.63 10.41 -7.25
CA MET A 128 1.37 10.22 -8.52
C MET A 128 2.88 10.07 -8.32
N ARG A 129 3.29 9.49 -7.19
CA ARG A 129 4.69 9.45 -6.78
C ARG A 129 5.20 8.03 -6.69
N LEU A 130 6.22 7.73 -7.50
CA LEU A 130 6.98 6.50 -7.43
C LEU A 130 8.16 6.69 -6.47
N CYS A 131 8.23 5.88 -5.43
CA CYS A 131 9.31 5.98 -4.44
C CYS A 131 10.29 4.82 -4.59
N SER A 132 11.59 5.10 -4.53
CA SER A 132 12.62 4.13 -4.14
C SER A 132 13.04 4.42 -2.70
N THR A 133 12.84 3.46 -1.82
CA THR A 133 13.01 3.62 -0.37
C THR A 133 14.06 2.65 0.16
N ARG A 134 15.04 3.17 0.89
CA ARG A 134 16.11 2.42 1.56
C ARG A 134 16.26 2.92 2.99
N VAL A 135 15.55 2.26 3.90
CA VAL A 135 15.68 2.50 5.34
C VAL A 135 16.74 1.55 5.91
N ARG A 136 17.65 2.06 6.76
CA ARG A 136 18.68 1.24 7.42
C ARG A 136 18.08 -0.01 8.07
N ARG A 137 18.71 -1.17 7.85
CA ARG A 137 18.32 -2.50 8.39
C ARG A 137 16.99 -3.07 7.88
N LYS A 138 16.35 -2.43 6.90
CA LYS A 138 15.17 -2.96 6.21
C LYS A 138 15.52 -3.33 4.76
N TYR A 139 14.63 -4.06 4.09
CA TYR A 139 14.76 -4.25 2.65
C TYR A 139 14.44 -2.97 1.89
N SER A 140 15.34 -2.61 0.98
CA SER A 140 15.15 -1.57 0.00
C SER A 140 14.01 -1.98 -0.94
N HIS A 141 13.11 -1.06 -1.27
CA HIS A 141 11.97 -1.34 -2.15
C HIS A 141 11.59 -0.15 -3.02
N SER A 142 10.92 -0.44 -4.14
CA SER A 142 10.33 0.58 -5.01
C SER A 142 8.84 0.31 -5.24
N GLY A 143 8.03 1.36 -5.27
CA GLY A 143 6.57 1.25 -5.44
C GLY A 143 5.88 2.61 -5.43
N PHE A 144 4.65 2.71 -5.96
CA PHE A 144 3.91 3.96 -5.89
C PHE A 144 3.43 4.21 -4.46
N SER A 145 3.53 5.47 -4.01
CA SER A 145 3.07 5.85 -2.68
C SER A 145 1.56 5.96 -2.59
N VAL A 146 1.08 5.80 -1.36
CA VAL A 146 -0.30 6.07 -0.97
C VAL A 146 -0.25 7.03 0.20
N SER A 147 -0.85 8.21 0.02
CA SER A 147 -0.80 9.30 1.00
C SER A 147 0.63 9.59 1.46
N PHE A 148 1.59 9.56 0.53
CA PHE A 148 3.03 9.65 0.73
C PHE A 148 3.67 8.47 1.49
N PHE A 149 3.05 8.00 2.57
CA PHE A 149 3.71 7.10 3.53
C PHE A 149 3.49 5.61 3.24
N GLY A 150 2.35 5.23 2.66
CA GLY A 150 2.03 3.85 2.30
C GLY A 150 2.53 3.46 0.90
N ARG A 151 2.31 2.21 0.50
CA ARG A 151 2.55 1.72 -0.87
C ARG A 151 1.31 1.04 -1.42
N SER A 152 0.99 1.27 -2.68
CA SER A 152 -0.09 0.53 -3.36
C SER A 152 0.39 -0.82 -3.85
N GLU A 153 1.58 -0.86 -4.43
CA GLU A 153 2.30 -2.04 -4.89
C GLU A 153 3.80 -1.76 -4.82
N GLY A 154 4.61 -2.77 -5.11
CA GLY A 154 6.04 -2.58 -5.28
C GLY A 154 6.81 -3.89 -5.40
N ILE A 155 8.12 -3.74 -5.48
CA ILE A 155 9.10 -4.84 -5.45
C ILE A 155 10.26 -4.46 -4.55
N ASN A 156 10.77 -5.41 -3.77
CA ASN A 156 11.92 -5.20 -2.90
C ASN A 156 13.22 -5.83 -3.46
N GLU A 157 14.35 -5.51 -2.85
CA GLU A 157 15.67 -6.04 -3.22
C GLU A 157 15.80 -7.56 -3.03
N ARG A 158 14.86 -8.18 -2.31
CA ARG A 158 14.72 -9.64 -2.15
C ARG A 158 13.79 -10.26 -3.19
N GLY A 159 13.33 -9.47 -4.17
CA GLY A 159 12.55 -9.95 -5.30
C GLY A 159 11.15 -10.40 -4.91
N LEU A 160 10.67 -10.01 -3.73
CA LEU A 160 9.25 -10.07 -3.37
C LEU A 160 8.56 -8.87 -4.02
N ALA A 161 7.52 -9.15 -4.80
CA ALA A 161 6.61 -8.17 -5.34
C ALA A 161 5.23 -8.32 -4.69
N VAL A 162 4.58 -7.21 -4.38
CA VAL A 162 3.28 -7.15 -3.70
C VAL A 162 2.40 -6.15 -4.42
N ALA A 163 1.14 -6.50 -4.67
CA ALA A 163 0.16 -5.62 -5.30
C ALA A 163 -1.21 -5.75 -4.65
N PHE A 164 -1.87 -4.62 -4.43
CA PHE A 164 -3.20 -4.54 -3.83
C PHE A 164 -4.31 -4.42 -4.88
N ALA A 165 -5.51 -4.86 -4.54
CA ALA A 165 -6.76 -4.46 -5.16
C ALA A 165 -7.81 -4.37 -4.06
N SER A 166 -8.77 -3.45 -4.18
CA SER A 166 -9.92 -3.43 -3.27
C SER A 166 -10.71 -4.74 -3.37
N CYS A 167 -11.48 -5.11 -2.35
CA CYS A 167 -12.35 -6.29 -2.41
C CYS A 167 -13.78 -5.89 -1.99
N GLY A 168 -14.68 -5.83 -2.95
CA GLY A 168 -16.04 -5.30 -2.80
C GLY A 168 -16.04 -3.84 -2.31
N ILE A 169 -16.95 -3.53 -1.38
CA ILE A 169 -17.09 -2.17 -0.85
C ILE A 169 -15.91 -1.87 0.09
N PRO A 170 -15.18 -0.76 -0.14
CA PRO A 170 -14.07 -0.33 0.72
C PRO A 170 -14.47 -0.12 2.18
N VAL A 171 -13.49 -0.23 3.07
CA VAL A 171 -13.65 0.09 4.49
C VAL A 171 -13.13 1.49 4.76
N GLY A 172 -13.96 2.36 5.34
CA GLY A 172 -13.57 3.74 5.65
C GLY A 172 -14.70 4.60 6.19
N ALA A 173 -14.41 5.89 6.34
CA ALA A 173 -15.31 6.88 6.95
C ALA A 173 -16.15 7.65 5.93
N HIS A 174 -15.84 7.57 4.63
CA HIS A 174 -16.53 8.31 3.58
C HIS A 174 -17.88 7.69 3.21
N PRO A 175 -18.83 8.48 2.68
CA PRO A 175 -20.11 7.97 2.18
C PRO A 175 -19.92 6.82 1.18
N GLY A 176 -20.72 5.76 1.32
CA GLY A 176 -20.64 4.58 0.46
C GLY A 176 -19.62 3.53 0.90
N MET A 177 -18.82 3.80 1.93
CA MET A 177 -17.89 2.81 2.51
C MET A 177 -18.51 2.02 3.66
N LYS A 178 -17.97 0.82 3.90
CA LYS A 178 -18.29 0.01 5.08
C LYS A 178 -17.52 0.53 6.28
N ARG A 179 -18.15 0.50 7.45
CA ARG A 179 -17.46 0.75 8.71
C ARG A 179 -16.50 -0.39 9.02
N PRO A 180 -15.35 -0.11 9.65
CA PRO A 180 -14.40 -1.16 10.03
C PRO A 180 -15.03 -2.10 11.06
N VAL A 181 -15.05 -3.40 10.73
CA VAL A 181 -15.41 -4.47 11.67
C VAL A 181 -14.22 -4.80 12.59
N VAL A 182 -13.01 -4.70 12.04
CA VAL A 182 -11.74 -4.87 12.74
C VAL A 182 -11.01 -3.53 12.74
N ARG A 183 -10.51 -3.11 13.91
CA ARG A 183 -9.55 -2.01 13.98
C ARG A 183 -8.17 -2.58 13.63
N GLY A 184 -7.61 -2.13 12.53
CA GLY A 184 -6.35 -2.66 12.02
C GLY A 184 -5.72 -1.80 10.95
N LEU A 185 -4.60 -2.28 10.43
CA LEU A 185 -3.82 -1.61 9.40
C LEU A 185 -4.58 -1.50 8.10
N GLN A 186 -4.31 -0.40 7.39
CA GLN A 186 -4.79 -0.15 6.05
C GLN A 186 -3.82 -0.73 5.01
N PHE A 187 -4.34 -1.04 3.82
CA PHE A 187 -3.60 -1.73 2.77
C PHE A 187 -2.25 -1.06 2.45
N GLY A 188 -2.20 0.28 2.44
CA GLY A 188 -0.98 1.03 2.13
C GLY A 188 0.17 0.73 3.09
N ILE A 189 -0.15 0.55 4.38
CA ILE A 189 0.82 0.17 5.40
C ILE A 189 1.18 -1.30 5.25
N ILE A 190 0.21 -2.16 4.96
CA ILE A 190 0.43 -3.61 4.82
C ILE A 190 1.40 -3.90 3.67
N VAL A 191 1.14 -3.35 2.48
CA VAL A 191 2.03 -3.53 1.32
C VAL A 191 3.43 -3.05 1.65
N ARG A 192 3.56 -1.86 2.27
CA ARG A 192 4.86 -1.31 2.66
C ARG A 192 5.58 -2.20 3.68
N ALA A 193 4.89 -2.65 4.72
CA ALA A 193 5.42 -3.52 5.75
C ALA A 193 5.98 -4.83 5.16
N LEU A 194 5.27 -5.44 4.22
CA LEU A 194 5.74 -6.65 3.54
C LEU A 194 6.98 -6.39 2.69
N LEU A 195 6.99 -5.30 1.92
CA LEU A 195 8.14 -4.93 1.10
C LEU A 195 9.39 -4.63 1.95
N GLU A 196 9.23 -4.03 3.12
CA GLU A 196 10.34 -3.68 4.01
C GLU A 196 10.87 -4.85 4.85
N ASN A 197 10.02 -5.82 5.21
CA ASN A 197 10.32 -6.81 6.25
C ASN A 197 10.29 -8.27 5.79
N CYS A 198 9.78 -8.58 4.59
CA CYS A 198 9.66 -9.95 4.10
C CYS A 198 10.56 -10.18 2.88
N LYS A 199 11.27 -11.31 2.84
CA LYS A 199 12.16 -11.62 1.71
C LYS A 199 11.45 -12.30 0.54
N ASP A 200 10.34 -13.00 0.80
CA ASP A 200 9.64 -13.86 -0.15
C ASP A 200 8.16 -14.07 0.25
N VAL A 201 7.42 -14.81 -0.57
CA VAL A 201 5.98 -15.06 -0.37
C VAL A 201 5.69 -15.81 0.93
N GLU A 202 6.58 -16.70 1.36
CA GLU A 202 6.40 -17.48 2.60
C GLU A 202 6.47 -16.59 3.83
N GLU A 203 7.50 -15.75 3.93
CA GLU A 203 7.62 -14.80 5.03
C GLU A 203 6.45 -13.83 5.05
N ALA A 204 6.00 -13.36 3.88
CA ALA A 204 4.86 -12.45 3.79
C ALA A 204 3.56 -13.10 4.32
N ILE A 205 3.29 -14.36 3.97
CA ILE A 205 2.13 -15.10 4.50
C ILE A 205 2.20 -15.25 6.03
N LEU A 206 3.38 -15.57 6.56
CA LEU A 206 3.57 -15.69 8.01
C LEU A 206 3.39 -14.35 8.71
N TYR A 207 3.89 -13.26 8.12
CA TYR A 207 3.79 -11.90 8.63
C TYR A 207 2.32 -11.41 8.69
N LEU A 208 1.51 -11.79 7.70
CA LEU A 208 0.07 -11.46 7.65
C LEU A 208 -0.79 -12.27 8.62
N ARG A 209 -0.30 -13.41 9.12
CA ARG A 209 -1.11 -14.40 9.86
C ARG A 209 -1.87 -13.77 11.02
N ASP A 210 -1.16 -13.02 11.86
CA ASP A 210 -1.70 -12.43 13.09
C ASP A 210 -1.94 -10.92 12.97
N MET A 211 -1.63 -10.34 11.80
CA MET A 211 -1.79 -8.90 11.55
C MET A 211 -3.27 -8.48 11.70
N PRO A 212 -3.56 -7.39 12.44
CA PRO A 212 -4.87 -6.78 12.48
C PRO A 212 -5.07 -5.99 11.18
N ILE A 213 -6.03 -6.40 10.36
CA ILE A 213 -6.28 -5.81 9.04
C ILE A 213 -7.66 -5.16 9.06
N GLY A 214 -7.68 -3.85 8.83
CA GLY A 214 -8.88 -3.01 8.81
C GLY A 214 -9.35 -2.67 7.40
N ALA A 215 -9.12 -3.54 6.43
CA ALA A 215 -9.40 -3.32 5.02
C ALA A 215 -10.04 -4.55 4.36
N ASN A 216 -10.85 -4.31 3.33
CA ASN A 216 -11.32 -5.36 2.42
C ASN A 216 -10.43 -5.34 1.18
N MET A 217 -9.64 -6.40 0.97
CA MET A 217 -8.60 -6.39 -0.05
C MET A 217 -8.30 -7.75 -0.67
N ASN A 218 -7.87 -7.69 -1.91
CA ASN A 218 -7.14 -8.73 -2.61
C ASN A 218 -5.67 -8.31 -2.66
N LEU A 219 -4.81 -9.06 -1.97
CA LEU A 219 -3.37 -8.81 -1.92
C LEU A 219 -2.65 -9.93 -2.65
N LEU A 220 -2.11 -9.62 -3.83
CA LEU A 220 -1.37 -10.57 -4.63
C LEU A 220 0.13 -10.40 -4.42
N MET A 221 0.79 -11.49 -4.04
CA MET A 221 2.22 -11.54 -3.76
C MET A 221 2.88 -12.53 -4.71
N ALA A 222 4.07 -12.21 -5.19
CA ALA A 222 4.88 -13.10 -6.01
C ALA A 222 6.36 -12.88 -5.75
N ASP A 223 7.19 -13.90 -5.94
CA ASP A 223 8.63 -13.79 -5.74
C ASP A 223 9.50 -14.35 -6.88
N ARG A 224 10.79 -14.03 -6.80
CA ARG A 224 11.83 -14.50 -7.74
C ARG A 224 12.00 -16.03 -7.80
N GLN A 225 11.47 -16.77 -6.82
CA GLN A 225 11.56 -18.23 -6.75
C GLN A 225 10.41 -18.91 -7.50
N GLY A 226 9.47 -18.12 -8.04
CA GLY A 226 8.31 -18.65 -8.76
C GLY A 226 7.15 -19.01 -7.85
N HIS A 227 7.11 -18.48 -6.62
CA HIS A 227 5.93 -18.59 -5.77
C HIS A 227 5.01 -17.39 -6.00
N ALA A 228 3.71 -17.64 -5.90
CA ALA A 228 2.71 -16.57 -5.81
C ALA A 228 1.56 -17.00 -4.90
N ALA A 229 0.94 -16.03 -4.23
CA ALA A 229 -0.22 -16.25 -3.38
C ALA A 229 -1.14 -15.03 -3.38
N LEU A 230 -2.44 -15.30 -3.40
CA LEU A 230 -3.49 -14.31 -3.15
C LEU A 230 -3.92 -14.43 -1.69
N PHE A 231 -3.78 -13.34 -0.95
CA PHE A 231 -4.32 -13.18 0.39
C PHE A 231 -5.52 -12.24 0.32
N GLU A 232 -6.68 -12.70 0.76
CA GLU A 232 -7.95 -11.99 0.66
C GLU A 232 -8.46 -11.66 2.05
N THR A 233 -9.00 -10.45 2.23
CA THR A 233 -9.76 -10.05 3.41
C THR A 233 -11.08 -9.40 3.03
N TYR A 234 -12.13 -9.73 3.78
CA TYR A 234 -13.43 -9.09 3.67
C TYR A 234 -14.15 -9.17 5.01
N ASP A 235 -14.68 -8.05 5.51
CA ASP A 235 -15.45 -7.96 6.76
C ASP A 235 -14.75 -8.62 7.97
N GLY A 236 -13.43 -8.48 8.05
CA GLY A 236 -12.61 -9.05 9.12
C GLY A 236 -12.28 -10.54 8.97
N ARG A 237 -12.81 -11.21 7.95
CA ARG A 237 -12.41 -12.57 7.55
C ARG A 237 -11.16 -12.52 6.68
N ARG A 238 -10.41 -13.61 6.67
CA ARG A 238 -9.18 -13.77 5.89
C ARG A 238 -9.10 -15.16 5.27
N ALA A 239 -8.57 -15.23 4.06
CA ALA A 239 -8.35 -16.46 3.31
C ALA A 239 -7.11 -16.30 2.45
N MET A 240 -6.49 -17.42 2.08
CA MET A 240 -5.30 -17.40 1.24
C MET A 240 -5.32 -18.58 0.27
N LYS A 241 -4.88 -18.32 -0.96
CA LYS A 241 -4.68 -19.32 -1.98
C LYS A 241 -3.32 -19.13 -2.65
N ARG A 242 -2.54 -20.21 -2.72
CA ARG A 242 -1.31 -20.26 -3.50
C ARG A 242 -1.64 -20.46 -4.98
N ALA A 243 -0.83 -19.87 -5.85
CA ALA A 243 -0.89 -20.16 -7.26
C ALA A 243 -0.58 -21.64 -7.49
N ASP A 244 -1.42 -22.28 -8.28
CA ASP A 244 -1.21 -23.66 -8.71
C ASP A 244 -0.14 -23.71 -9.81
N ARG A 245 0.77 -24.68 -9.72
CA ARG A 245 1.88 -24.82 -10.68
C ARG A 245 1.41 -25.29 -12.05
N GLU A 246 0.34 -26.09 -12.12
CA GLU A 246 -0.23 -26.59 -13.38
C GLU A 246 -0.91 -25.46 -14.15
N THR A 247 -1.77 -24.71 -13.45
CA THR A 247 -2.40 -23.50 -13.97
C THR A 247 -1.34 -22.45 -14.31
N GLY A 248 -0.34 -22.26 -13.46
CA GLY A 248 0.83 -21.42 -13.69
C GLY A 248 0.57 -19.91 -13.65
N TYR A 249 -0.62 -19.49 -13.21
CA TYR A 249 -0.94 -18.08 -12.95
C TYR A 249 -2.05 -17.96 -11.89
N ILE A 250 -2.21 -16.77 -11.33
CA ILE A 250 -3.33 -16.40 -10.47
C ILE A 250 -3.72 -14.95 -10.75
N THR A 251 -5.02 -14.64 -10.69
CA THR A 251 -5.54 -13.29 -10.94
C THR A 251 -6.49 -12.88 -9.83
N ALA A 252 -6.63 -11.58 -9.64
CA ALA A 252 -7.66 -11.01 -8.77
C ALA A 252 -8.09 -9.64 -9.29
N THR A 253 -9.35 -9.28 -9.06
CA THR A 253 -9.84 -7.93 -9.33
C THR A 253 -10.44 -7.33 -8.06
N ASN A 254 -11.65 -6.78 -8.14
CA ASN A 254 -12.28 -6.05 -7.03
C ASN A 254 -13.36 -6.84 -6.28
N HIS A 255 -13.39 -8.17 -6.38
CA HIS A 255 -14.40 -9.01 -5.72
C HIS A 255 -13.75 -10.17 -4.98
N ALA A 256 -14.48 -10.73 -4.01
CA ALA A 256 -14.05 -11.90 -3.25
C ALA A 256 -14.03 -13.13 -4.16
N LEU A 257 -12.94 -13.88 -4.10
CA LEU A 257 -12.65 -15.05 -4.92
C LEU A 257 -12.55 -16.31 -4.08
N LEU A 258 -12.19 -16.18 -2.80
CA LEU A 258 -11.90 -17.31 -1.95
C LEU A 258 -13.15 -17.73 -1.16
N PRO A 259 -13.44 -19.03 -1.06
CA PRO A 259 -14.58 -19.50 -0.30
C PRO A 259 -14.41 -19.18 1.20
N GLY A 260 -15.50 -18.77 1.86
CA GLY A 260 -15.50 -18.47 3.29
C GLY A 260 -15.16 -17.02 3.65
N ILE A 261 -14.90 -16.18 2.64
CA ILE A 261 -14.81 -14.72 2.74
C ILE A 261 -16.21 -14.11 2.64
#